data_AF-A0A7C6RGC0-F1
#
_entry.id   AF-A0A7C6RGC0-F1
#
_cell.length_a   1.000
_cell.length_b   1.000
_cell.length_c   1.000
_cell.angle_alpha   90.00
_cell.angle_beta   90.00
_cell.angle_gamma   90.00
#
_symmetry.space_group_name_H-M   'P 1'
#
loop_
_entity.id
_entity.type
_entity.pdbx_description
1 polymer ?
#
loop_
_entity_poly.entity_id
_entity_poly.type
_entity_poly.pdbx_seq_one_letter_code
_entity_poly.pdbx_strand_id
1 'polypeptide(L)'
;KSSWDVMFEVMIPLQQSSRRAKEREAEYMLMAAEARREDAKARASGELGIAWSMYAQGRETLRLLEHTLLPQAQATRDASQAALSSGKVDFDSVIEAERQLIDIRTQRLKTELDTRLALTEIKKLTGDLK
;
A
#
# COMPACT_ATOMS: atom_id res chain seq x y z
N LYS A 1 36.74 8.40 -81.12
CA LYS A 1 35.51 7.74 -80.63
C LYS A 1 35.59 7.69 -79.12
N SER A 2 34.73 8.42 -78.40
CA SER A 2 34.71 8.38 -76.93
C SER A 2 33.98 7.12 -76.46
N SER A 3 34.66 6.28 -75.70
CA SER A 3 34.02 5.24 -74.89
C SER A 3 33.88 5.77 -73.46
N TRP A 4 32.66 5.75 -72.95
CA TRP A 4 32.39 5.97 -71.54
C TRP A 4 32.15 4.61 -70.92
N ASP A 5 32.73 4.39 -69.76
CA ASP A 5 32.54 3.18 -68.98
C ASP A 5 31.80 3.55 -67.69
N VAL A 6 30.81 2.75 -67.31
CA VAL A 6 29.98 2.96 -66.11
C VAL A 6 30.09 1.70 -65.26
N MET A 7 30.64 1.85 -64.07
CA MET A 7 30.80 0.76 -63.11
C MET A 7 29.69 0.83 -62.06
N PHE A 8 28.97 -0.27 -61.85
CA PHE A 8 27.93 -0.39 -60.84
C PHE A 8 28.40 -1.37 -59.76
N GLU A 9 28.58 -0.88 -58.54
CA GLU A 9 29.01 -1.70 -57.39
C GLU A 9 27.80 -1.97 -56.49
N VAL A 10 27.52 -3.25 -56.23
CA VAL A 10 26.45 -3.68 -55.32
C VAL A 10 27.11 -4.42 -54.15
N MET A 11 27.04 -3.83 -52.96
CA MET A 11 27.49 -4.49 -51.74
C MET A 11 26.43 -5.48 -51.27
N ILE A 12 26.68 -6.78 -51.45
CA ILE A 12 25.80 -7.85 -50.96
C ILE A 12 26.38 -8.39 -49.64
N PRO A 13 25.79 -8.08 -48.48
CA PRO A 13 26.30 -8.55 -47.19
C PRO A 13 26.02 -10.06 -47.00
N LEU A 14 27.05 -10.89 -47.16
CA LEU A 14 26.98 -12.35 -47.03
C LEU A 14 26.96 -12.85 -45.57
N GLN A 15 27.26 -11.99 -44.58
CA GLN A 15 27.32 -12.35 -43.16
C GLN A 15 25.93 -12.38 -42.49
N GLN A 16 25.17 -13.42 -42.82
CA GLN A 16 23.81 -13.62 -42.34
C GLN A 16 23.74 -14.03 -40.85
N SER A 17 24.75 -14.75 -40.33
CA SER A 17 24.78 -15.26 -38.95
C SER A 17 24.93 -14.15 -37.90
N SER A 18 25.81 -13.17 -38.14
CA SER A 18 26.00 -12.03 -37.24
C SER A 18 24.77 -11.12 -37.19
N ARG A 19 24.10 -10.91 -38.33
CA ARG A 19 22.83 -10.16 -38.39
C ARG A 19 21.73 -10.85 -37.57
N ARG A 20 21.54 -12.16 -37.77
CA ARG A 20 20.60 -12.96 -36.97
C ARG A 20 20.96 -13.04 -35.49
N ALA A 21 22.24 -12.90 -35.12
CA ALA A 21 22.65 -12.84 -33.71
C ALA A 21 22.26 -11.50 -33.08
N LYS A 22 22.49 -10.37 -33.78
CA LYS A 22 22.08 -9.03 -33.34
C LYS A 22 20.55 -8.88 -33.25
N GLU A 23 19.82 -9.46 -34.20
CA GLU A 23 18.35 -9.49 -34.17
C GLU A 23 17.84 -10.24 -32.93
N ARG A 24 18.37 -11.44 -32.66
CA ARG A 24 18.03 -12.20 -31.45
C ARG A 24 18.39 -11.47 -30.17
N GLU A 25 19.56 -10.82 -30.12
CA GLU A 25 19.96 -10.02 -28.97
C GLU A 25 18.99 -8.86 -28.73
N ALA A 26 18.58 -8.15 -29.78
CA ALA A 26 17.58 -7.09 -29.68
C ALA A 26 16.21 -7.61 -29.23
N GLU A 27 15.77 -8.76 -29.73
CA GLU A 27 14.55 -9.44 -29.29
C GLU A 27 14.60 -9.79 -27.79
N TYR A 28 15.69 -10.39 -27.33
CA TYR A 28 15.87 -10.70 -25.90
C TYR A 28 15.91 -9.45 -25.03
N MET A 29 16.52 -8.35 -25.52
CA MET A 29 16.53 -7.08 -24.81
C MET A 29 15.13 -6.48 -24.70
N LEU A 30 14.31 -6.58 -25.75
CA LEU A 30 12.91 -6.17 -25.72
C LEU A 30 12.10 -7.02 -24.73
N MET A 31 12.21 -8.35 -24.81
CA MET A 31 11.54 -9.26 -23.87
C MET A 31 11.93 -8.96 -22.42
N ALA A 32 13.22 -8.69 -22.16
CA ALA A 32 13.69 -8.33 -20.84
C ALA A 32 13.17 -6.96 -20.38
N ALA A 33 13.03 -5.98 -21.27
CA ALA A 33 12.45 -4.68 -20.96
C ALA A 33 10.94 -4.80 -20.64
N GLU A 34 10.20 -5.59 -21.41
CA GLU A 34 8.80 -5.89 -21.17
C GLU A 34 8.59 -6.62 -19.84
N ALA A 35 9.40 -7.65 -19.56
CA ALA A 35 9.36 -8.37 -18.28
C ALA A 35 9.61 -7.44 -17.09
N ARG A 36 10.60 -6.54 -17.18
CA ARG A 36 10.87 -5.54 -16.13
C ARG A 36 9.70 -4.56 -15.96
N ARG A 37 9.04 -4.18 -17.04
CA ARG A 37 7.87 -3.29 -16.98
C ARG A 37 6.69 -3.97 -16.29
N GLU A 38 6.40 -5.22 -16.64
CA GLU A 38 5.30 -5.97 -16.00
C GLU A 38 5.59 -6.26 -14.52
N ASP A 39 6.82 -6.61 -14.18
CA ASP A 39 7.27 -6.76 -12.78
C ASP A 39 7.12 -5.45 -11.99
N ALA A 40 7.52 -4.30 -12.57
CA ALA A 40 7.32 -3.00 -11.93
C ALA A 40 5.84 -2.67 -11.70
N LYS A 41 4.96 -2.96 -12.67
CA LYS A 41 3.51 -2.78 -12.51
C LYS A 41 2.92 -3.69 -11.44
N ALA A 42 3.34 -4.95 -11.41
CA ALA A 42 2.88 -5.92 -10.43
C ALA A 42 3.27 -5.50 -9.01
N ARG A 43 4.51 -5.03 -8.81
CA ARG A 43 4.97 -4.50 -7.53
C ARG A 43 4.18 -3.28 -7.09
N ALA A 44 4.02 -2.29 -7.96
CA ALA A 44 3.26 -1.08 -7.65
C ALA A 44 1.80 -1.41 -7.28
N SER A 45 1.17 -2.33 -8.01
CA SER A 45 -0.19 -2.78 -7.72
C SER A 45 -0.28 -3.54 -6.39
N GLY A 46 0.72 -4.37 -6.08
CA GLY A 46 0.82 -5.10 -4.83
C GLY A 46 0.99 -4.17 -3.62
N GLU A 47 1.92 -3.21 -3.70
CA GLU A 47 2.14 -2.20 -2.67
C GLU A 47 0.87 -1.36 -2.43
N LEU A 48 0.21 -0.92 -3.49
CA LEU A 48 -1.05 -0.18 -3.39
C LEU A 48 -2.15 -1.03 -2.76
N GLY A 49 -2.27 -2.30 -3.14
CA GLY A 49 -3.24 -3.23 -2.58
C GLY A 49 -3.06 -3.44 -1.06
N ILE A 50 -1.82 -3.56 -0.60
CA ILE A 50 -1.49 -3.68 0.83
C ILE A 50 -1.89 -2.40 1.57
N ALA A 51 -1.46 -1.23 1.07
CA ALA A 51 -1.77 0.05 1.70
C ALA A 51 -3.28 0.31 1.75
N TRP A 52 -4.00 -0.02 0.67
CA TRP A 52 -5.46 0.05 0.60
C TRP A 52 -6.13 -0.86 1.63
N SER A 53 -5.70 -2.12 1.74
CA SER A 53 -6.24 -3.06 2.72
C SER A 53 -6.06 -2.56 4.15
N MET A 54 -4.88 -2.04 4.49
CA MET A 54 -4.60 -1.46 5.80
C MET A 54 -5.50 -0.24 6.08
N TYR A 55 -5.65 0.65 5.11
CA TYR A 55 -6.51 1.82 5.23
C TYR A 55 -7.99 1.43 5.42
N ALA A 56 -8.51 0.52 4.60
CA ALA A 56 -9.90 0.08 4.67
C ALA A 56 -10.21 -0.61 6.00
N GLN A 57 -9.34 -1.52 6.45
CA GLN A 57 -9.47 -2.18 7.74
C GLN A 57 -9.40 -1.19 8.90
N GLY A 58 -8.44 -0.25 8.85
CA GLY A 58 -8.28 0.79 9.86
C GLY A 58 -9.51 1.68 9.98
N ARG A 59 -10.11 2.06 8.84
CA ARG A 59 -11.36 2.86 8.81
C ARG A 59 -12.53 2.13 9.46
N GLU A 60 -12.72 0.85 9.17
CA GLU A 60 -13.80 0.06 9.78
C GLU A 60 -13.57 -0.16 11.27
N THR A 61 -12.32 -0.40 11.66
CA THR A 61 -11.94 -0.56 13.07
C THR A 61 -12.16 0.74 13.86
N LEU A 62 -11.80 1.90 13.28
CA LEU A 62 -12.10 3.20 13.87
C LEU A 62 -13.60 3.41 14.05
N ARG A 63 -14.41 3.06 13.04
CA ARG A 63 -15.87 3.16 13.13
C ARG A 63 -16.41 2.38 14.34
N LEU A 64 -15.93 1.16 14.55
CA LEU A 64 -16.31 0.33 15.71
C LEU A 64 -15.84 0.92 17.03
N LEU A 65 -14.60 1.41 17.09
CA LEU A 65 -14.05 2.03 18.30
C LEU A 65 -14.80 3.30 18.68
N GLU A 66 -15.14 4.15 17.71
CA GLU A 66 -15.78 5.45 17.93
C GLU A 66 -17.26 5.36 18.22
N HIS A 67 -17.99 4.52 17.50
CA HIS A 67 -19.45 4.49 17.58
C HIS A 67 -20.00 3.40 18.50
N THR A 68 -19.16 2.45 18.93
CA THR A 68 -19.62 1.32 19.75
C THR A 68 -18.80 1.21 21.03
N LEU A 69 -17.49 0.93 20.92
CA LEU A 69 -16.69 0.53 22.08
C LEU A 69 -16.41 1.71 23.04
N LEU A 70 -16.07 2.88 22.51
CA LEU A 70 -15.79 4.05 23.33
C LEU A 70 -17.04 4.54 24.10
N PRO A 71 -18.22 4.69 23.47
CA PRO A 71 -19.45 5.01 24.20
C PRO A 71 -19.81 3.96 25.26
N GLN A 72 -19.66 2.68 24.95
CA GLN A 72 -19.93 1.60 25.91
C GLN A 72 -18.98 1.66 27.12
N ALA A 73 -17.68 1.88 26.89
CA ALA A 73 -16.72 2.00 27.98
C ALA A 73 -16.98 3.22 28.87
N GLN A 74 -17.40 4.34 28.28
CA GLN A 74 -17.82 5.53 29.03
C GLN A 74 -19.05 5.23 29.90
N ALA A 75 -20.07 4.59 29.33
CA ALA A 75 -21.27 4.22 30.07
C ALA A 75 -20.96 3.25 31.23
N THR A 76 -20.10 2.24 31.00
CA THR A 76 -19.64 1.31 32.04
C THR A 76 -18.90 2.04 33.15
N ARG A 77 -17.98 2.94 32.80
CA ARG A 77 -17.25 3.75 33.77
C ARG A 77 -18.19 4.60 34.62
N ASP A 78 -19.14 5.30 34.00
CA ASP A 78 -20.09 6.16 34.70
C ASP A 78 -21.02 5.34 35.60
N ALA A 79 -21.45 4.15 35.16
CA ALA A 79 -22.24 3.23 35.96
C ALA A 79 -21.47 2.70 37.18
N SER A 80 -20.19 2.32 37.00
CA SER A 80 -19.34 1.87 38.11
C SER A 80 -19.13 2.98 39.15
N GLN A 81 -18.95 4.23 38.72
CA GLN A 81 -18.83 5.37 39.65
C GLN A 81 -20.11 5.62 40.44
N ALA A 82 -21.26 5.58 39.77
CA ALA A 82 -22.56 5.72 40.44
C ALA A 82 -22.78 4.57 41.44
N ALA A 83 -22.44 3.33 41.06
CA ALA A 83 -22.58 2.17 41.92
C ALA A 83 -21.68 2.26 43.16
N LEU A 84 -20.43 2.73 43.03
CA LEU A 84 -19.50 2.96 44.15
C LEU A 84 -20.08 3.98 45.13
N SER A 85 -20.64 5.08 44.62
CA SER A 85 -21.27 6.12 45.46
C SER A 85 -22.46 5.60 46.27
N SER A 86 -23.13 4.54 45.77
CA SER A 86 -24.23 3.86 46.45
C SER A 86 -23.80 2.67 47.30
N GLY A 87 -22.49 2.38 47.38
CA GLY A 87 -21.93 1.23 48.11
C GLY A 87 -22.23 -0.14 47.47
N LYS A 88 -22.62 -0.18 46.20
CA LYS A 88 -23.02 -1.42 45.50
C LYS A 88 -21.87 -2.15 44.82
N VAL A 89 -20.72 -1.49 44.64
CA VAL A 89 -19.50 -2.08 44.06
C VAL A 89 -18.27 -1.56 44.80
N ASP A 90 -17.19 -2.33 44.74
CA ASP A 90 -15.90 -1.99 45.33
C ASP A 90 -15.11 -1.03 44.43
N PHE A 91 -14.15 -0.30 45.03
CA PHE A 91 -13.30 0.66 44.33
C PHE A 91 -12.51 0.02 43.17
N ASP A 92 -12.12 -1.25 43.30
CA ASP A 92 -11.43 -2.01 42.25
C ASP A 92 -12.25 -2.10 40.96
N SER A 93 -13.58 -2.17 41.06
CA SER A 93 -14.47 -2.19 39.89
C SER A 93 -14.46 -0.87 39.12
N VAL A 94 -14.26 0.26 39.80
CA VAL A 94 -14.12 1.57 39.17
C VAL A 94 -12.77 1.69 38.48
N ILE A 95 -11.69 1.23 39.12
CA ILE A 95 -10.34 1.24 38.52
C ILE A 95 -10.30 0.37 37.26
N GLU A 96 -10.93 -0.79 37.28
CA GLU A 96 -11.00 -1.66 36.11
C GLU A 96 -11.78 -1.00 34.96
N ALA A 97 -12.90 -0.33 35.25
CA ALA A 97 -13.66 0.39 34.22
C ALA A 97 -12.88 1.58 33.63
N GLU A 98 -12.14 2.33 34.45
CA GLU A 98 -11.24 3.39 33.97
C GLU A 98 -10.10 2.83 33.12
N ARG A 99 -9.50 1.71 33.52
CA ARG A 99 -8.46 1.01 32.74
C ARG A 99 -8.98 0.62 31.35
N GLN A 100 -10.16 0.01 31.29
CA GLN A 100 -10.79 -0.37 30.02
C GLN A 100 -11.08 0.83 29.11
N LEU A 101 -11.53 1.95 29.68
CA LEU A 101 -11.74 3.18 28.92
C LEU A 101 -10.43 3.74 28.35
N ILE A 102 -9.35 3.70 29.14
CA ILE A 102 -8.01 4.12 28.68
C ILE A 102 -7.50 3.20 27.57
N ASP A 103 -7.67 1.89 27.71
CA ASP A 103 -7.25 0.91 26.70
C ASP A 103 -7.97 1.15 25.37
N ILE A 104 -9.29 1.36 25.39
CA ILE A 104 -10.07 1.64 24.18
C ILE A 104 -9.67 2.98 23.54
N ARG A 105 -9.43 4.02 24.34
CA ARG A 105 -8.93 5.31 23.83
C ARG A 105 -7.56 5.18 23.18
N THR A 106 -6.67 4.41 23.80
CA THR A 106 -5.32 4.15 23.29
C THR A 106 -5.38 3.36 21.98
N GLN A 107 -6.21 2.33 21.92
CA GLN A 107 -6.43 1.55 20.71
C GLN A 107 -6.97 2.42 19.57
N ARG A 108 -7.95 3.29 19.85
CA ARG A 108 -8.48 4.26 18.87
C ARG A 108 -7.37 5.15 18.30
N LEU A 109 -6.56 5.76 19.15
CA LEU A 109 -5.46 6.63 18.70
C LEU A 109 -4.43 5.88 17.85
N LYS A 110 -4.08 4.65 18.24
CA LYS A 110 -3.17 3.80 17.47
C LYS A 110 -3.75 3.46 16.09
N THR A 111 -5.01 3.00 16.04
CA THR A 111 -5.69 2.70 14.78
C THR A 111 -5.81 3.95 13.90
N GLU A 112 -6.05 5.12 14.49
CA GLU A 112 -6.09 6.39 13.74
C GLU A 112 -4.75 6.70 13.10
N LEU A 113 -3.65 6.56 13.85
CA LEU A 113 -2.29 6.73 13.33
C LEU A 113 -2.01 5.76 12.18
N ASP A 114 -2.24 4.47 12.39
CA ASP A 114 -1.99 3.42 11.39
C ASP A 114 -2.80 3.66 10.11
N THR A 115 -4.07 4.08 10.25
CA THR A 115 -4.95 4.41 9.11
C THR A 115 -4.44 5.64 8.35
N ARG A 116 -3.96 6.68 9.04
CA ARG A 116 -3.40 7.87 8.41
C ARG A 116 -2.08 7.59 7.69
N LEU A 117 -1.23 6.73 8.26
CA LEU A 117 0.00 6.28 7.61
C LEU A 117 -0.33 5.48 6.33
N ALA A 118 -1.29 4.56 6.38
CA ALA A 118 -1.73 3.82 5.21
C ALA A 118 -2.29 4.75 4.11
N LEU A 119 -3.08 5.76 4.48
CA LEU A 119 -3.56 6.79 3.53
C LEU A 119 -2.42 7.59 2.90
N THR A 120 -1.37 7.86 3.68
CA THR A 120 -0.19 8.59 3.21
C THR A 120 0.61 7.75 2.22
N GLU A 121 0.76 6.45 2.48
CA GLU A 121 1.41 5.52 1.55
C GLU A 121 0.60 5.40 0.24
N ILE A 122 -0.73 5.32 0.31
CA ILE A 122 -1.58 5.36 -0.89
C ILE A 122 -1.30 6.62 -1.71
N LYS A 123 -1.32 7.80 -1.08
CA LYS A 123 -1.06 9.08 -1.77
C LYS A 123 0.33 9.16 -2.39
N LYS A 124 1.33 8.56 -1.74
CA LYS A 124 2.70 8.47 -2.25
C LYS A 124 2.77 7.54 -3.47
N LEU A 125 2.12 6.39 -3.41
CA LEU A 125 2.07 5.41 -4.52
C LEU A 125 1.25 5.92 -5.72
N THR A 126 0.22 6.75 -5.49
CA THR A 126 -0.56 7.39 -6.56
C THR A 126 0.09 8.65 -7.14
N GLY A 127 1.12 9.18 -6.48
CA GLY A 127 1.83 10.40 -6.90
C GLY A 127 1.16 11.72 -6.49
N ASP A 128 0.19 11.68 -5.57
CA ASP A 128 -0.50 12.86 -5.03
C ASP A 128 0.35 13.63 -4.00
N LEU A 129 1.30 12.96 -3.37
CA LEU A 129 2.34 13.58 -2.54
C LEU A 129 3.60 13.78 -3.39
N LYS A 130 3.87 15.04 -3.77
CA LYS A 130 5.18 15.48 -4.29
C LYS A 130 6.14 15.76 -3.16
#